data_AF-A0A9X2I8B7-F1
#
_entry.id   AF-A0A9X2I8B7-F1
#
_cell.length_a   1.000
_cell.length_b   1.000
_cell.length_c   1.000
_cell.angle_alpha   90.00
_cell.angle_beta   90.00
_cell.angle_gamma   90.00
#
_symmetry.space_group_name_H-M   'P 1'
#
loop_
_entity.id
_entity.type
_entity.pdbx_description
1 polymer ?
#
loop_
_entity_poly.entity_id
_entity_poly.type
_entity_poly.pdbx_seq_one_letter_code
_entity_poly.pdbx_strand_id
1 'polypeptide(L)'
;MRKIMFLTLMTFVLLSITAMVANAEVEHDKDITNVINEYIPSNSSLISPEHPVSTKPFQLYDFNHDGNDEVIINYKRKAKEQPSPSQYGAIILKKENNEWKKVWETKSQGVGLDYSGLADITGDGTKEYLFGVTIGAAAGNKLEIFKWENNSLKMITEVFYHMMELLSNKDVGMIVWQRYIADTYFVDVLKWNGLELVLDEGLYSKYYPVIEKFHKDKISKMDAWFYWYTLADAQIKANLFDKAVKSIQKGTSLAEQSSLADVVEKFNQLNVKLENKKKSNETEGALDE
;
A
#
# COMPACT_ATOMS: atom_id res chain seq x y z
N MET A 1 -9.10 -4.96 -72.78
CA MET A 1 -9.33 -5.42 -71.39
C MET A 1 -7.99 -5.61 -70.71
N ARG A 2 -7.74 -4.92 -69.60
CA ARG A 2 -6.49 -5.01 -68.81
C ARG A 2 -6.91 -5.05 -67.34
N LYS A 3 -6.61 -6.14 -66.62
CA LYS A 3 -6.80 -6.23 -65.17
C LYS A 3 -5.45 -6.23 -64.47
N ILE A 4 -5.39 -5.39 -63.43
CA ILE A 4 -4.24 -5.05 -62.61
C ILE A 4 -4.19 -6.01 -61.42
N MET A 5 -2.97 -6.41 -61.06
CA MET A 5 -2.64 -7.20 -59.88
C MET A 5 -1.80 -6.32 -58.94
N PHE A 6 -2.28 -6.05 -57.73
CA PHE A 6 -1.51 -5.47 -56.62
C PHE A 6 -2.19 -5.84 -55.30
N LEU A 7 -1.68 -6.83 -54.57
CA LEU A 7 -1.92 -6.98 -53.12
C LEU A 7 -0.95 -7.97 -52.47
N THR A 8 0.33 -7.63 -52.36
CA THR A 8 1.31 -8.36 -51.52
C THR A 8 2.35 -7.40 -50.96
N LEU A 9 1.95 -6.49 -50.05
CA LEU A 9 2.93 -5.66 -49.33
C LEU A 9 2.59 -5.42 -47.84
N MET A 10 1.46 -5.92 -47.32
CA MET A 10 1.01 -5.52 -45.98
C MET A 10 1.36 -6.50 -44.84
N THR A 11 1.76 -7.74 -45.14
CA THR A 11 2.05 -8.76 -44.10
C THR A 11 3.51 -8.81 -43.65
N PHE A 12 4.47 -8.33 -44.44
CA PHE A 12 5.88 -8.24 -44.01
C PHE A 12 6.14 -7.09 -43.04
N VAL A 13 5.37 -5.99 -43.15
CA VAL A 13 5.55 -4.79 -42.33
C VAL A 13 5.19 -5.04 -40.86
N LEU A 14 4.15 -5.81 -40.57
CA LEU A 14 3.76 -6.13 -39.18
C LEU A 14 4.80 -6.98 -38.44
N LEU A 15 5.40 -7.99 -39.09
CA LEU A 15 6.45 -8.82 -38.47
C LEU A 15 7.73 -8.03 -38.18
N SER A 16 8.11 -7.11 -39.07
CA SER A 16 9.29 -6.25 -38.87
C SER A 16 9.09 -5.24 -37.74
N ILE A 17 7.88 -4.69 -37.56
CA ILE A 17 7.59 -3.74 -36.48
C ILE A 17 7.66 -4.44 -35.12
N THR A 18 7.10 -5.65 -34.98
CA THR A 18 7.16 -6.39 -33.70
C THR A 18 8.59 -6.76 -33.31
N ALA A 19 9.44 -7.12 -34.27
CA ALA A 19 10.85 -7.43 -34.00
C ALA A 19 11.67 -6.18 -33.66
N MET A 20 11.40 -5.04 -34.31
CA MET A 20 12.03 -3.76 -33.97
C MET A 20 11.64 -3.28 -32.57
N VAL A 21 10.37 -3.37 -32.19
CA VAL A 21 9.91 -2.98 -30.85
C VAL A 21 10.53 -3.89 -29.78
N ALA A 22 10.56 -5.20 -30.00
CA ALA A 22 11.21 -6.14 -29.09
C ALA A 22 12.72 -5.90 -28.98
N ASN A 23 13.41 -5.61 -30.09
CA ASN A 23 14.85 -5.32 -30.06
C ASN A 23 15.16 -3.97 -29.40
N ALA A 24 14.33 -2.94 -29.63
CA ALA A 24 14.47 -1.64 -28.97
C ALA A 24 14.23 -1.74 -27.46
N GLU A 25 13.24 -2.52 -27.04
CA GLU A 25 12.99 -2.83 -25.64
C GLU A 25 14.18 -3.57 -25.00
N VAL A 26 14.77 -4.55 -25.69
CA VAL A 26 15.96 -5.29 -25.23
C VAL A 26 17.24 -4.43 -25.20
N GLU A 27 17.44 -3.53 -26.16
CA GLU A 27 18.59 -2.61 -26.15
C GLU A 27 18.45 -1.54 -25.06
N HIS A 28 17.26 -0.99 -24.88
CA HIS A 28 16.94 -0.07 -23.78
C HIS A 28 17.16 -0.74 -22.41
N ASP A 29 16.77 -2.01 -22.24
CA ASP A 29 16.96 -2.78 -21.01
C ASP A 29 18.44 -3.10 -20.72
N LYS A 30 19.28 -3.24 -21.76
CA LYS A 30 20.73 -3.42 -21.60
C LYS A 30 21.43 -2.14 -21.17
N ASP A 31 21.01 -0.99 -21.71
CA ASP A 31 21.56 0.32 -21.32
C ASP A 31 21.21 0.66 -19.87
N ILE A 32 19.93 0.47 -19.48
CA ILE A 32 19.48 0.73 -18.10
C ILE A 32 20.21 -0.17 -17.10
N THR A 33 20.49 -1.43 -17.44
CA THR A 33 21.18 -2.37 -16.56
C THR A 33 22.61 -1.92 -16.25
N ASN A 34 23.32 -1.38 -17.24
CA ASN A 34 24.68 -0.84 -17.03
C ASN A 34 24.66 0.33 -16.06
N VAL A 35 23.72 1.26 -16.26
CA VAL A 35 23.51 2.42 -15.38
C VAL A 35 23.18 1.96 -13.95
N ILE A 36 22.27 1.00 -13.79
CA ILE A 36 21.90 0.46 -12.47
C ILE A 36 23.13 -0.09 -11.74
N ASN A 37 24.01 -0.83 -12.43
CA ASN A 37 25.21 -1.41 -11.85
C ASN A 37 26.25 -0.36 -11.40
N GLU A 38 26.27 0.83 -12.01
CA GLU A 38 27.15 1.92 -11.58
C GLU A 38 26.67 2.58 -10.27
N TYR A 39 25.36 2.61 -10.05
CA TYR A 39 24.74 3.33 -8.94
C TYR A 39 24.39 2.47 -7.72
N ILE A 40 24.37 1.15 -7.89
CA ILE A 40 24.06 0.25 -6.79
C ILE A 40 25.16 0.31 -5.69
N PRO A 41 24.82 0.44 -4.40
CA PRO A 41 25.83 0.53 -3.35
C PRO A 41 26.72 -0.72 -3.25
N SER A 42 27.99 -0.53 -2.86
CA SER A 42 28.90 -1.65 -2.64
C SER A 42 28.36 -2.63 -1.59
N ASN A 43 28.59 -3.93 -1.81
CA ASN A 43 28.07 -5.02 -0.97
C ASN A 43 26.54 -5.09 -0.90
N SER A 44 25.85 -4.61 -1.92
CA SER A 44 24.40 -4.82 -2.08
C SER A 44 24.07 -5.58 -3.35
N SER A 45 22.85 -6.10 -3.41
CA SER A 45 22.30 -6.79 -4.57
C SER A 45 20.94 -6.20 -4.90
N LEU A 46 20.57 -6.20 -6.18
CA LEU A 46 19.21 -5.90 -6.59
C LEU A 46 18.22 -6.86 -5.94
N ILE A 47 17.02 -6.37 -5.66
CA ILE A 47 15.94 -7.16 -5.04
C ILE A 47 14.58 -6.72 -5.57
N SER A 48 13.75 -7.68 -5.94
CA SER A 48 12.32 -7.43 -6.20
C SER A 48 11.56 -7.36 -4.87
N PRO A 49 10.59 -6.45 -4.73
CA PRO A 49 9.68 -6.50 -3.59
C PRO A 49 8.76 -7.72 -3.67
N GLU A 50 8.15 -8.10 -2.56
CA GLU A 50 7.10 -9.14 -2.54
C GLU A 50 5.81 -8.63 -3.22
N HIS A 51 5.52 -7.34 -3.07
CA HIS A 51 4.35 -6.66 -3.59
C HIS A 51 4.70 -5.33 -4.29
N PRO A 52 3.97 -4.94 -5.34
CA PRO A 52 3.05 -5.77 -6.12
C PRO A 52 3.77 -6.99 -6.72
N VAL A 53 3.03 -8.08 -6.93
CA VAL A 53 3.61 -9.33 -7.45
C VAL A 53 4.18 -9.10 -8.84
N SER A 54 5.35 -9.69 -9.12
CA SER A 54 6.09 -9.57 -10.38
C SER A 54 6.78 -8.22 -10.62
N THR A 55 6.81 -7.33 -9.64
CA THR A 55 7.61 -6.10 -9.74
C THR A 55 9.10 -6.44 -9.87
N LYS A 56 9.75 -5.90 -10.89
CA LYS A 56 11.20 -6.04 -11.11
C LYS A 56 11.98 -5.27 -10.03
N PRO A 57 13.27 -5.55 -9.84
CA PRO A 57 14.11 -4.77 -8.94
C PRO A 57 14.32 -3.31 -9.35
N PHE A 58 13.83 -2.92 -10.52
CA PHE A 58 13.79 -1.54 -10.97
C PHE A 58 12.47 -1.25 -11.68
N GLN A 59 12.06 0.02 -11.67
CA GLN A 59 10.86 0.53 -12.30
C GLN A 59 11.19 1.86 -13.00
N LEU A 60 10.43 2.20 -14.03
CA LEU A 60 10.56 3.46 -14.77
C LEU A 60 9.29 4.28 -14.57
N TYR A 61 9.45 5.57 -14.25
CA TYR A 61 8.33 6.48 -14.12
C TYR A 61 8.79 7.93 -14.25
N ASP A 62 8.15 8.68 -15.14
CA ASP A 62 8.27 10.12 -15.30
C ASP A 62 7.54 10.87 -14.15
N PHE A 63 8.26 11.18 -13.08
CA PHE A 63 7.70 11.87 -11.90
C PHE A 63 7.45 13.35 -12.17
N ASN A 64 8.23 13.98 -13.05
CA ASN A 64 8.18 15.41 -13.30
C ASN A 64 7.43 15.77 -14.61
N HIS A 65 6.91 14.78 -15.31
CA HIS A 65 6.18 14.89 -16.58
C HIS A 65 7.00 15.58 -17.69
N ASP A 66 8.31 15.36 -17.71
CA ASP A 66 9.22 15.93 -18.71
C ASP A 66 9.40 15.07 -19.97
N GLY A 67 8.75 13.89 -20.00
CA GLY A 67 8.80 12.92 -21.08
C GLY A 67 9.97 11.93 -20.98
N ASN A 68 10.82 12.03 -19.94
CA ASN A 68 11.88 11.06 -19.66
C ASN A 68 11.61 10.39 -18.32
N ASP A 69 11.55 9.06 -18.31
CA ASP A 69 11.35 8.32 -17.07
C ASP A 69 12.57 8.43 -16.14
N GLU A 70 12.32 8.64 -14.85
CA GLU A 70 13.27 8.33 -13.80
C GLU A 70 13.35 6.81 -13.55
N VAL A 71 14.51 6.36 -13.06
CA VAL A 71 14.75 4.96 -12.70
C VAL A 71 14.67 4.80 -11.19
N ILE A 72 13.73 3.98 -10.74
CA ILE A 72 13.61 3.52 -9.36
C ILE A 72 14.38 2.21 -9.25
N ILE A 73 15.30 2.08 -8.29
CA ILE A 73 16.13 0.88 -8.11
C ILE A 73 15.99 0.40 -6.67
N ASN A 74 15.60 -0.85 -6.48
CA ASN A 74 15.54 -1.51 -5.17
C ASN A 74 16.76 -2.39 -4.94
N TYR A 75 17.35 -2.27 -3.75
CA TYR A 75 18.52 -3.05 -3.37
C TYR A 75 18.44 -3.56 -1.93
N LYS A 76 19.23 -4.60 -1.65
CA LYS A 76 19.41 -5.20 -0.32
C LYS A 76 20.89 -5.26 0.02
N ARG A 77 21.24 -4.80 1.21
CA ARG A 77 22.52 -5.07 1.87
C ARG A 77 22.30 -6.06 3.01
N LYS A 78 22.79 -7.28 2.84
CA LYS A 78 22.67 -8.34 3.86
C LYS A 78 23.37 -7.91 5.14
N ALA A 79 22.77 -8.24 6.28
CA ALA A 79 23.43 -8.12 7.57
C ALA A 79 24.70 -8.98 7.61
N LYS A 80 25.75 -8.48 8.27
CA LYS A 80 27.01 -9.23 8.43
C LYS A 80 26.84 -10.43 9.36
N GLU A 81 26.02 -10.28 10.40
CA GLU A 81 25.81 -11.28 11.45
C GLU A 81 24.33 -11.36 11.82
N GLN A 82 23.83 -12.58 12.01
CA GLN A 82 22.48 -12.82 12.56
C GLN A 82 22.50 -12.61 14.08
N PRO A 83 21.41 -12.13 14.71
CA PRO A 83 20.07 -11.89 14.16
C PRO A 83 19.85 -10.45 13.64
N SER A 84 20.92 -9.72 13.26
CA SER A 84 20.76 -8.34 12.83
C SER A 84 19.93 -8.24 11.55
N PRO A 85 18.98 -7.29 11.46
CA PRO A 85 18.18 -7.12 10.25
C PRO A 85 19.05 -6.68 9.08
N SER A 86 18.66 -7.11 7.87
CA SER A 86 19.27 -6.60 6.65
C SER A 86 18.82 -5.16 6.41
N GLN A 87 19.54 -4.44 5.57
CA GLN A 87 19.13 -3.13 5.10
C GLN A 87 18.54 -3.27 3.70
N TYR A 88 17.37 -2.68 3.51
CA TYR A 88 16.70 -2.55 2.22
C TYR A 88 16.72 -1.07 1.84
N GLY A 89 16.88 -0.76 0.56
CA GLY A 89 16.90 0.62 0.11
C GLY A 89 16.34 0.78 -1.29
N ALA A 90 16.06 2.04 -1.61
CA ALA A 90 15.66 2.46 -2.93
C ALA A 90 16.47 3.68 -3.37
N ILE A 91 16.79 3.75 -4.65
CA ILE A 91 17.50 4.87 -5.30
C ILE A 91 16.64 5.37 -6.44
N ILE A 92 16.56 6.71 -6.61
CA ILE A 92 16.04 7.31 -7.84
C ILE A 92 17.19 7.90 -8.65
N LEU A 93 17.26 7.51 -9.91
CA LEU A 93 18.14 8.11 -10.91
C LEU A 93 17.32 8.95 -11.89
N LYS A 94 17.87 10.10 -12.26
CA LYS A 94 17.32 10.99 -13.27
C LYS A 94 18.38 11.27 -14.33
N LYS A 95 17.96 11.37 -15.59
CA LYS A 95 18.86 11.75 -16.69
C LYS A 95 18.87 13.26 -16.86
N GLU A 96 20.05 13.86 -16.77
CA GLU A 96 20.27 15.30 -16.97
C GLU A 96 21.45 15.51 -17.91
N ASN A 97 21.27 16.28 -18.99
CA ASN A 97 22.31 16.53 -20.00
C ASN A 97 22.95 15.24 -20.54
N ASN A 98 22.13 14.21 -20.81
CA ASN A 98 22.55 12.87 -21.21
C ASN A 98 23.32 12.04 -20.17
N GLU A 99 23.47 12.53 -18.94
CA GLU A 99 24.11 11.79 -17.85
C GLU A 99 23.10 11.37 -16.81
N TRP A 100 23.16 10.13 -16.36
CA TRP A 100 22.38 9.68 -15.21
C TRP A 100 22.98 10.26 -13.93
N LYS A 101 22.10 10.70 -13.01
CA LYS A 101 22.48 11.16 -11.68
C LYS A 101 21.54 10.59 -10.63
N LYS A 102 22.10 10.23 -9.47
CA LYS A 102 21.29 9.92 -8.29
C LYS A 102 20.71 11.19 -7.69
N VAL A 103 19.39 11.29 -7.69
CA VAL A 103 18.65 12.45 -7.15
C VAL A 103 17.99 12.15 -5.80
N TRP A 104 17.90 10.86 -5.42
CA TRP A 104 17.33 10.45 -4.15
C TRP A 104 17.77 9.05 -3.71
N GLU A 105 17.75 8.79 -2.40
CA GLU A 105 17.96 7.47 -1.81
C GLU A 105 17.26 7.35 -0.43
N THR A 106 16.61 6.22 -0.16
CA THR A 106 16.16 5.82 1.19
C THR A 106 16.73 4.47 1.61
N LYS A 107 16.76 4.23 2.92
CA LYS A 107 17.23 3.00 3.56
C LYS A 107 16.37 2.70 4.78
N SER A 108 15.95 1.46 4.92
CA SER A 108 15.28 0.96 6.11
C SER A 108 15.79 -0.42 6.51
N GLN A 109 15.83 -0.68 7.82
CA GLN A 109 16.21 -1.98 8.36
C GLN A 109 14.98 -2.87 8.48
N GLY A 110 15.14 -4.14 8.13
CA GLY A 110 14.06 -5.10 8.27
C GLY A 110 14.48 -6.52 7.94
N VAL A 111 13.48 -7.39 7.84
CA VAL A 111 13.64 -8.78 7.46
C VAL A 111 13.26 -9.04 6.00
N GLY A 112 12.48 -8.16 5.37
CA GLY A 112 12.01 -8.27 3.98
C GLY A 112 11.72 -6.91 3.33
N LEU A 113 11.68 -6.89 2.00
CA LEU A 113 11.12 -5.78 1.22
C LEU A 113 9.70 -6.19 0.80
N ASP A 114 8.71 -5.76 1.57
CA ASP A 114 7.32 -6.14 1.36
C ASP A 114 6.74 -5.42 0.14
N TYR A 115 6.92 -4.09 0.06
CA TYR A 115 6.30 -3.29 -1.00
C TYR A 115 7.31 -2.38 -1.69
N SER A 116 7.27 -2.32 -3.01
CA SER A 116 7.86 -1.23 -3.77
C SER A 116 7.04 -1.00 -5.03
N GLY A 117 6.40 0.16 -5.14
CA GLY A 117 5.51 0.44 -6.25
C GLY A 117 5.06 1.89 -6.32
N LEU A 118 4.27 2.18 -7.34
CA LEU A 118 3.80 3.52 -7.66
C LEU A 118 2.28 3.58 -7.59
N ALA A 119 1.73 4.57 -6.90
CA ALA A 119 0.30 4.83 -6.84
C ALA A 119 0.03 6.30 -6.61
N ASP A 120 -1.01 6.83 -7.27
CA ASP A 120 -1.51 8.19 -7.00
C ASP A 120 -2.35 8.13 -5.72
N ILE A 121 -1.73 8.46 -4.59
CA ILE A 121 -2.31 8.48 -3.24
C ILE A 121 -2.87 9.86 -2.94
N THR A 122 -2.25 10.92 -3.47
CA THR A 122 -2.70 12.29 -3.24
C THR A 122 -3.85 12.72 -4.16
N GLY A 123 -4.11 11.97 -5.23
CA GLY A 123 -5.18 12.21 -6.20
C GLY A 123 -4.86 13.35 -7.17
N ASP A 124 -3.59 13.73 -7.31
CA ASP A 124 -3.16 14.86 -8.15
C ASP A 124 -2.76 14.43 -9.58
N GLY A 125 -2.86 13.14 -9.89
CA GLY A 125 -2.51 12.56 -11.18
C GLY A 125 -1.04 12.13 -11.31
N THR A 126 -0.18 12.49 -10.35
CA THR A 126 1.20 12.02 -10.25
C THR A 126 1.27 10.91 -9.21
N LYS A 127 1.89 9.79 -9.55
CA LYS A 127 2.03 8.67 -8.61
C LYS A 127 3.11 9.00 -7.58
N GLU A 128 2.77 8.79 -6.32
CA GLU A 128 3.73 8.67 -5.24
C GLU A 128 4.49 7.34 -5.32
N TYR A 129 5.71 7.35 -4.81
CA TYR A 129 6.51 6.16 -4.61
C TYR A 129 6.27 5.58 -3.21
N LEU A 130 5.88 4.32 -3.15
CA LEU A 130 5.58 3.59 -1.92
C LEU A 130 6.68 2.57 -1.67
N PHE A 131 7.27 2.60 -0.48
CA PHE A 131 8.37 1.72 -0.08
C PHE A 131 8.08 1.07 1.28
N GLY A 132 7.79 -0.22 1.26
CA GLY A 132 7.35 -1.01 2.41
C GLY A 132 8.39 -2.02 2.86
N VAL A 133 8.87 -1.92 4.10
CA VAL A 133 9.83 -2.86 4.68
C VAL A 133 9.18 -3.66 5.81
N THR A 134 9.40 -4.97 5.79
CA THR A 134 8.95 -5.86 6.86
C THR A 134 9.82 -5.69 8.09
N ILE A 135 9.24 -5.21 9.18
CA ILE A 135 9.92 -5.10 10.48
C ILE A 135 10.04 -6.49 11.10
N GLY A 136 8.96 -7.28 11.05
CA GLY A 136 8.93 -8.67 11.50
C GLY A 136 7.52 -9.22 11.58
N ALA A 137 7.37 -10.54 11.68
CA ALA A 137 6.05 -11.19 11.63
C ALA A 137 5.07 -10.70 12.72
N ALA A 138 5.57 -10.26 13.88
CA ALA A 138 4.77 -9.66 14.94
C ALA A 138 4.35 -8.22 14.62
N ALA A 139 5.35 -7.39 14.32
CA ALA A 139 5.21 -5.94 14.10
C ALA A 139 4.57 -5.57 12.75
N GLY A 140 4.60 -6.49 11.77
CA GLY A 140 4.14 -6.24 10.41
C GLY A 140 5.18 -5.49 9.57
N ASN A 141 4.68 -4.63 8.70
CA ASN A 141 5.39 -3.84 7.73
C ASN A 141 5.25 -2.35 8.04
N LYS A 142 6.24 -1.55 7.60
CA LYS A 142 6.17 -0.09 7.59
C LYS A 142 6.25 0.40 6.16
N LEU A 143 5.20 1.06 5.69
CA LEU A 143 5.11 1.72 4.40
C LEU A 143 5.54 3.18 4.55
N GLU A 144 6.55 3.60 3.81
CA GLU A 144 6.90 5.00 3.65
C GLU A 144 6.39 5.47 2.28
N ILE A 145 5.69 6.61 2.25
CA ILE A 145 5.09 7.18 1.02
C ILE A 145 5.81 8.48 0.68
N PHE A 146 6.30 8.55 -0.56
CA PHE A 146 7.12 9.65 -1.04
C PHE A 146 6.48 10.34 -2.23
N LYS A 147 6.43 11.67 -2.17
CA LYS A 147 5.99 12.54 -3.26
C LYS A 147 7.18 13.19 -3.94
N TRP A 148 7.09 13.39 -5.24
CA TRP A 148 8.08 14.15 -5.98
C TRP A 148 7.92 15.65 -5.71
N GLU A 149 8.97 16.27 -5.18
CA GLU A 149 9.05 17.70 -4.91
C GLU A 149 10.48 18.20 -5.18
N ASN A 150 10.62 19.32 -5.90
CA ASN A 150 11.91 19.99 -6.13
C ASN A 150 13.03 19.07 -6.69
N ASN A 151 12.72 18.30 -7.75
CA ASN A 151 13.64 17.34 -8.39
C ASN A 151 14.16 16.22 -7.46
N SER A 152 13.41 15.86 -6.42
CA SER A 152 13.70 14.73 -5.56
C SER A 152 12.42 14.16 -4.96
N LEU A 153 12.53 13.06 -4.21
CA LEU A 153 11.42 12.50 -3.43
C LEU A 153 11.46 13.01 -1.99
N LYS A 154 10.29 13.33 -1.44
CA LYS A 154 10.09 13.73 -0.04
C LYS A 154 9.05 12.85 0.61
N MET A 155 9.35 12.35 1.81
CA MET A 155 8.39 11.56 2.58
C MET A 155 7.22 12.47 2.99
N ILE A 156 6.00 12.06 2.66
CA ILE A 156 4.79 12.77 3.04
C ILE A 156 4.05 12.09 4.20
N THR A 157 4.20 10.78 4.35
CA THR A 157 3.59 10.02 5.45
C THR A 157 4.20 8.62 5.57
N GLU A 158 3.92 7.93 6.67
CA GLU A 158 4.19 6.51 6.86
C GLU A 158 3.00 5.78 7.49
N VAL A 159 2.82 4.50 7.16
CA VAL A 159 1.72 3.68 7.67
C VAL A 159 2.21 2.28 8.02
N PHE A 160 1.75 1.76 9.17
CA PHE A 160 2.00 0.38 9.58
C PHE A 160 0.87 -0.54 9.11
N TYR A 161 1.22 -1.74 8.65
CA TYR A 161 0.24 -2.70 8.14
C TYR A 161 0.74 -4.14 8.26
N HIS A 162 -0.20 -5.08 8.33
CA HIS A 162 0.06 -6.50 8.11
C HIS A 162 -0.48 -6.96 6.75
N MET A 163 -1.55 -6.33 6.27
CA MET A 163 -2.03 -6.43 4.89
C MET A 163 -2.47 -5.04 4.43
N MET A 164 -2.32 -4.75 3.15
CA MET A 164 -2.78 -3.48 2.59
C MET A 164 -3.36 -3.68 1.18
N GLU A 165 -4.31 -2.83 0.84
CA GLU A 165 -4.89 -2.74 -0.50
C GLU A 165 -4.94 -1.27 -0.92
N LEU A 166 -4.55 -0.99 -2.17
CA LEU A 166 -4.66 0.35 -2.73
C LEU A 166 -5.96 0.47 -3.52
N LEU A 167 -6.74 1.49 -3.21
CA LEU A 167 -7.90 1.90 -3.99
C LEU A 167 -7.41 2.87 -5.07
N SER A 168 -7.65 2.50 -6.32
CA SER A 168 -7.33 3.32 -7.49
C SER A 168 -8.60 3.56 -8.31
N ASN A 169 -8.59 4.59 -9.16
CA ASN A 169 -9.69 5.10 -10.00
C ASN A 169 -10.59 6.13 -9.31
N LYS A 170 -11.92 5.92 -9.32
CA LYS A 170 -12.91 6.90 -8.80
C LYS A 170 -12.75 7.19 -7.31
N ASP A 171 -12.14 6.26 -6.59
CA ASP A 171 -11.93 6.30 -5.15
C ASP A 171 -10.44 6.08 -4.88
N VAL A 172 -9.69 7.18 -4.72
CA VAL A 172 -8.28 7.12 -4.30
C VAL A 172 -8.23 6.93 -2.79
N GLY A 173 -7.51 5.91 -2.34
CA GLY A 173 -7.35 5.62 -0.93
C GLY A 173 -6.56 4.34 -0.66
N MET A 174 -6.44 3.99 0.60
CA MET A 174 -5.69 2.81 1.04
C MET A 174 -6.43 2.11 2.17
N ILE A 175 -6.60 0.80 2.05
CA ILE A 175 -7.06 -0.04 3.16
C ILE A 175 -5.84 -0.62 3.85
N VAL A 176 -5.77 -0.48 5.17
CA VAL A 176 -4.74 -1.10 6.00
C VAL A 176 -5.36 -2.01 7.04
N TRP A 177 -4.87 -3.24 7.07
CA TRP A 177 -5.25 -4.26 8.05
C TRP A 177 -4.09 -4.40 9.04
N GLN A 178 -4.30 -3.99 10.27
CA GLN A 178 -3.32 -4.10 11.36
C GLN A 178 -3.73 -5.20 12.30
N ARG A 179 -2.88 -6.23 12.43
CA ARG A 179 -3.18 -7.39 13.27
C ARG A 179 -3.21 -6.98 14.74
N TYR A 180 -4.26 -7.38 15.43
CA TYR A 180 -4.43 -7.13 16.86
C TYR A 180 -3.97 -8.33 17.69
N ILE A 181 -4.78 -9.39 17.73
CA ILE A 181 -4.46 -10.65 18.40
C ILE A 181 -4.90 -11.83 17.54
N ALA A 182 -4.18 -12.94 17.64
CA ALA A 182 -4.40 -14.13 16.82
C ALA A 182 -4.46 -13.75 15.33
N ASP A 183 -5.57 -14.01 14.66
CA ASP A 183 -5.82 -13.70 13.26
C ASP A 183 -6.91 -12.61 13.07
N THR A 184 -7.03 -11.71 14.05
CA THR A 184 -7.90 -10.52 13.98
C THR A 184 -7.16 -9.27 13.61
N TYR A 185 -7.89 -8.32 13.03
CA TYR A 185 -7.33 -7.10 12.47
C TYR A 185 -8.22 -5.91 12.83
N PHE A 186 -7.60 -4.79 13.20
CA PHE A 186 -8.21 -3.49 12.99
C PHE A 186 -8.05 -3.11 11.53
N VAL A 187 -9.09 -2.51 10.97
CA VAL A 187 -9.10 -2.06 9.58
C VAL A 187 -9.36 -0.57 9.57
N ASP A 188 -8.50 0.14 8.86
CA ASP A 188 -8.69 1.55 8.51
C ASP A 188 -8.74 1.68 6.99
N VAL A 189 -9.65 2.53 6.52
CA VAL A 189 -9.77 2.91 5.11
C VAL A 189 -9.44 4.39 5.04
N LEU A 190 -8.28 4.67 4.47
CA LEU A 190 -7.58 5.94 4.56
C LEU A 190 -7.65 6.70 3.24
N LYS A 191 -7.75 8.02 3.33
CA LYS A 191 -7.67 8.95 2.20
C LYS A 191 -6.76 10.12 2.55
N TRP A 192 -6.05 10.62 1.54
CA TRP A 192 -5.26 11.84 1.69
C TRP A 192 -6.16 13.06 1.79
N ASN A 193 -6.01 13.87 2.85
CA ASN A 193 -6.79 15.10 3.04
C ASN A 193 -6.04 16.38 2.59
N GLY A 194 -4.88 16.24 1.94
CA GLY A 194 -3.98 17.34 1.60
C GLY A 194 -2.78 17.48 2.54
N LEU A 195 -2.86 16.91 3.74
CA LEU A 195 -1.81 16.98 4.76
C LEU A 195 -1.35 15.60 5.25
N GLU A 196 -2.30 14.69 5.48
CA GLU A 196 -2.04 13.36 6.01
C GLU A 196 -3.08 12.35 5.51
N LEU A 197 -2.82 11.06 5.79
CA LEU A 197 -3.79 10.00 5.58
C LEU A 197 -4.74 9.95 6.78
N VAL A 198 -6.03 10.15 6.52
CA VAL A 198 -7.08 10.11 7.56
C VAL A 198 -8.13 9.07 7.20
N LEU A 199 -8.85 8.59 8.22
CA LEU A 199 -10.02 7.72 8.01
C LEU A 199 -11.06 8.45 7.16
N ASP A 200 -11.51 7.83 6.07
CA ASP A 200 -12.57 8.36 5.22
C ASP A 200 -13.84 7.53 5.39
N GLU A 201 -14.89 8.15 5.94
CA GLU A 201 -16.13 7.44 6.28
C GLU A 201 -16.88 6.90 5.06
N GLY A 202 -16.83 7.63 3.94
CA GLY A 202 -17.50 7.23 2.70
C GLY A 202 -16.85 5.98 2.10
N LEU A 203 -15.51 6.00 1.98
CA LEU A 203 -14.72 4.86 1.54
C LEU A 203 -14.83 3.69 2.53
N TYR A 204 -14.80 3.97 3.83
CA TYR A 204 -14.94 2.95 4.86
C TYR A 204 -16.28 2.23 4.74
N SER A 205 -17.38 2.99 4.64
CA SER A 205 -18.73 2.43 4.50
C SER A 205 -18.87 1.59 3.24
N LYS A 206 -18.26 2.03 2.13
CA LYS A 206 -18.24 1.29 0.86
C LYS A 206 -17.47 -0.03 0.97
N TYR A 207 -16.35 -0.05 1.69
CA TYR A 207 -15.50 -1.22 1.85
C TYR A 207 -15.95 -2.16 3.00
N TYR A 208 -16.78 -1.66 3.91
CA TYR A 208 -17.28 -2.39 5.09
C TYR A 208 -17.85 -3.79 4.78
N PRO A 209 -18.58 -4.07 3.69
CA PRO A 209 -19.05 -5.42 3.40
C PRO A 209 -17.93 -6.48 3.33
N VAL A 210 -16.74 -6.10 2.84
CA VAL A 210 -15.55 -6.97 2.83
C VAL A 210 -15.06 -7.21 4.25
N ILE A 211 -14.98 -6.14 5.06
CA ILE A 211 -14.59 -6.18 6.48
C ILE A 211 -15.55 -7.07 7.28
N GLU A 212 -16.86 -6.88 7.13
CA GLU A 212 -17.89 -7.61 7.85
C GLU A 212 -17.83 -9.11 7.51
N LYS A 213 -17.67 -9.45 6.22
CA LYS A 213 -17.53 -10.83 5.78
C LYS A 213 -16.31 -11.48 6.42
N PHE A 214 -15.14 -10.83 6.36
CA PHE A 214 -13.91 -11.35 6.97
C PHE A 214 -14.11 -11.71 8.45
N HIS A 215 -14.67 -10.79 9.24
CA HIS A 215 -14.88 -11.02 10.67
C HIS A 215 -15.95 -12.09 10.94
N LYS A 216 -17.07 -12.09 10.21
CA LYS A 216 -18.12 -13.11 10.36
C LYS A 216 -17.61 -14.51 10.03
N ASP A 217 -16.78 -14.64 9.00
CA ASP A 217 -16.16 -15.92 8.62
C ASP A 217 -15.29 -16.47 9.77
N LYS A 218 -14.60 -15.61 10.52
CA LYS A 218 -13.83 -16.00 11.71
C LYS A 218 -14.72 -16.38 12.89
N ILE A 219 -15.71 -15.55 13.22
CA ILE A 219 -16.68 -15.80 14.30
C ILE A 219 -17.41 -17.13 14.08
N SER A 220 -17.77 -17.45 12.83
CA SER A 220 -18.44 -18.71 12.50
C SER A 220 -17.62 -19.96 12.83
N LYS A 221 -16.28 -19.83 12.86
CA LYS A 221 -15.36 -20.92 13.20
C LYS A 221 -15.07 -20.98 14.70
N MET A 222 -15.08 -19.84 15.38
CA MET A 222 -14.83 -19.74 16.81
C MET A 222 -15.51 -18.50 17.39
N ASP A 223 -16.39 -18.72 18.36
CA ASP A 223 -17.08 -17.65 19.09
C ASP A 223 -16.22 -17.13 20.25
N ALA A 224 -15.24 -16.26 19.93
CA ALA A 224 -14.31 -15.69 20.90
C ALA A 224 -14.39 -14.16 20.99
N TRP A 225 -14.14 -13.62 22.18
CA TRP A 225 -14.32 -12.19 22.47
C TRP A 225 -13.55 -11.27 21.52
N PHE A 226 -12.33 -11.64 21.10
CA PHE A 226 -11.47 -10.79 20.28
C PHE A 226 -11.96 -10.62 18.84
N TYR A 227 -12.71 -11.61 18.32
CA TYR A 227 -13.40 -11.47 17.03
C TYR A 227 -14.55 -10.47 17.11
N TRP A 228 -15.31 -10.50 18.21
CA TRP A 228 -16.37 -9.51 18.44
C TRP A 228 -15.82 -8.12 18.69
N TYR A 229 -14.67 -8.01 19.36
CA TYR A 229 -14.01 -6.73 19.63
C TYR A 229 -13.63 -5.99 18.33
N THR A 230 -12.95 -6.68 17.42
CA THR A 230 -12.51 -6.11 16.15
C THR A 230 -13.68 -5.85 15.19
N LEU A 231 -14.72 -6.70 15.20
CA LEU A 231 -15.96 -6.44 14.46
C LEU A 231 -16.71 -5.20 15.00
N ALA A 232 -16.77 -5.03 16.32
CA ALA A 232 -17.41 -3.87 16.94
C ALA A 232 -16.68 -2.56 16.59
N ASP A 233 -15.35 -2.55 16.63
CA ASP A 233 -14.56 -1.38 16.18
C ASP A 233 -14.87 -1.03 14.72
N ALA A 234 -14.90 -2.03 13.83
CA ALA A 234 -15.25 -1.82 12.43
C ALA A 234 -16.68 -1.30 12.24
N GLN A 235 -17.64 -1.78 13.03
CA GLN A 235 -19.02 -1.29 13.00
C GLN A 235 -19.14 0.16 13.46
N ILE A 236 -18.36 0.58 14.47
CA ILE A 236 -18.31 1.98 14.91
C ILE A 236 -17.76 2.86 13.79
N LYS A 237 -16.66 2.46 13.15
CA LYS A 237 -16.04 3.19 12.03
C LYS A 237 -16.97 3.31 10.80
N ALA A 238 -17.86 2.33 10.61
CA ALA A 238 -18.88 2.35 9.56
C ALA A 238 -20.20 3.04 9.98
N ASN A 239 -20.25 3.69 11.15
CA ASN A 239 -21.46 4.31 11.72
C ASN A 239 -22.65 3.33 11.90
N LEU A 240 -22.39 2.03 12.03
CA LEU A 240 -23.40 0.98 12.23
C LEU A 240 -23.63 0.72 13.72
N PHE A 241 -24.05 1.76 14.44
CA PHE A 241 -24.04 1.77 15.90
C PHE A 241 -24.89 0.67 16.55
N ASP A 242 -26.07 0.35 16.01
CA ASP A 242 -26.91 -0.72 16.54
C ASP A 242 -26.25 -2.10 16.43
N LYS A 243 -25.49 -2.33 15.35
CA LYS A 243 -24.70 -3.55 15.20
C LYS A 243 -23.53 -3.55 16.19
N ALA A 244 -22.85 -2.41 16.33
CA ALA A 244 -21.73 -2.27 17.25
C ALA A 244 -22.14 -2.55 18.70
N VAL A 245 -23.28 -2.02 19.18
CA VAL A 245 -23.81 -2.29 20.52
C VAL A 245 -23.99 -3.80 20.74
N LYS A 246 -24.60 -4.51 19.78
CA LYS A 246 -24.80 -5.96 19.87
C LYS A 246 -23.49 -6.73 19.91
N SER A 247 -22.52 -6.34 19.09
CA SER A 247 -21.18 -6.96 19.07
C SER A 247 -20.42 -6.70 20.37
N ILE A 248 -20.49 -5.48 20.92
CA ILE A 248 -19.90 -5.13 22.22
C ILE A 248 -20.51 -6.00 23.32
N GLN A 249 -21.84 -6.05 23.41
CA GLN A 249 -22.54 -6.86 24.43
C GLN A 249 -22.13 -8.33 24.36
N LYS A 250 -22.13 -8.91 23.15
CA LYS A 250 -21.73 -10.30 22.95
C LYS A 250 -20.28 -10.55 23.35
N GLY A 251 -19.37 -9.66 22.96
CA GLY A 251 -17.96 -9.72 23.32
C GLY A 251 -17.70 -9.59 24.83
N THR A 252 -18.37 -8.64 25.49
CA THR A 252 -18.34 -8.45 26.94
C THR A 252 -18.81 -9.69 27.68
N SER A 253 -19.95 -10.28 27.29
CA SER A 253 -20.46 -11.50 27.93
C SER A 253 -19.49 -12.68 27.83
N LEU A 254 -18.79 -12.84 26.69
CA LEU A 254 -17.76 -13.87 26.54
C LEU A 254 -16.54 -13.62 27.44
N ALA A 255 -16.15 -12.36 27.60
CA ALA A 255 -15.05 -11.96 28.48
C ALA A 255 -15.40 -12.20 29.96
N GLU A 256 -16.62 -11.85 30.37
CA GLU A 256 -17.15 -12.10 31.72
C GLU A 256 -17.22 -13.59 32.04
N GLN A 257 -17.75 -14.41 31.13
CA GLN A 257 -17.79 -15.87 31.26
C GLN A 257 -16.39 -16.48 31.42
N SER A 258 -15.38 -15.83 30.85
CA SER A 258 -13.98 -16.24 30.94
C SER A 258 -13.23 -15.57 32.11
N SER A 259 -13.91 -14.78 32.95
CA SER A 259 -13.34 -13.99 34.05
C SER A 259 -12.19 -13.06 33.62
N LEU A 260 -12.25 -12.50 32.41
CA LEU A 260 -11.22 -11.60 31.85
C LEU A 260 -11.58 -10.13 32.10
N ALA A 261 -11.33 -9.64 33.31
CA ALA A 261 -11.69 -8.28 33.73
C ALA A 261 -11.02 -7.18 32.89
N ASP A 262 -9.77 -7.38 32.44
CA ASP A 262 -9.05 -6.45 31.57
C ASP A 262 -9.70 -6.35 30.18
N VAL A 263 -10.26 -7.44 29.68
CA VAL A 263 -10.98 -7.47 28.40
C VAL A 263 -12.35 -6.80 28.52
N VAL A 264 -13.06 -7.00 29.63
CA VAL A 264 -14.32 -6.27 29.90
C VAL A 264 -14.07 -4.77 29.86
N GLU A 265 -12.97 -4.31 30.47
CA GLU A 265 -12.62 -2.88 30.44
C GLU A 265 -12.31 -2.38 29.02
N LYS A 266 -11.66 -3.18 28.17
CA LYS A 266 -11.49 -2.83 26.75
C LYS A 266 -12.82 -2.61 26.04
N PHE A 267 -13.84 -3.44 26.32
CA PHE A 267 -15.17 -3.25 25.76
C PHE A 267 -15.88 -2.02 26.33
N ASN A 268 -15.68 -1.69 27.60
CA ASN A 268 -16.19 -0.43 28.19
C ASN A 268 -15.62 0.79 27.45
N GLN A 269 -14.30 0.80 27.20
CA GLN A 269 -13.65 1.85 26.43
C GLN A 269 -14.17 1.93 24.99
N LEU A 270 -14.42 0.78 24.36
CA LEU A 270 -15.01 0.73 23.03
C LEU A 270 -16.45 1.27 23.01
N ASN A 271 -17.22 1.04 24.07
CA ASN A 271 -18.55 1.63 24.24
C ASN A 271 -18.50 3.15 24.43
N VAL A 272 -17.51 3.66 25.18
CA VAL A 272 -17.29 5.13 25.28
C VAL A 272 -16.96 5.72 23.91
N LYS A 273 -16.11 5.06 23.11
CA LYS A 273 -15.81 5.46 21.72
C LYS A 273 -17.07 5.52 20.86
N LEU A 274 -17.93 4.50 20.97
CA LEU A 274 -19.21 4.44 20.26
C LEU A 274 -20.12 5.61 20.63
N GLU A 275 -20.31 5.89 21.91
CA GLU A 275 -21.18 6.98 22.37
C GLU A 275 -20.64 8.37 21.99
N ASN A 276 -19.32 8.56 22.00
CA ASN A 276 -18.71 9.79 21.49
C ASN A 276 -18.95 9.97 20.00
N LYS A 277 -18.86 8.88 19.22
CA LYS A 277 -19.09 8.91 17.76
C LYS A 277 -20.55 9.18 17.40
N LYS A 278 -21.51 8.67 18.17
CA LYS A 278 -22.94 9.03 18.01
C LYS A 278 -23.15 10.53 18.18
N LYS A 279 -22.61 11.12 19.25
CA LYS A 279 -22.76 12.54 19.56
C LYS A 279 -22.14 13.45 18.49
N SER A 280 -20.98 13.09 17.93
CA SER A 280 -20.38 13.88 16.85
C SER A 280 -21.29 13.90 15.62
N ASN A 281 -21.85 12.75 15.23
CA ASN A 281 -22.69 12.64 14.04
C ASN A 281 -24.04 13.36 14.21
N GLU A 282 -24.61 13.38 15.42
CA GLU A 282 -25.81 14.18 15.74
C GLU A 282 -25.55 15.69 15.62
N THR A 283 -24.34 16.14 15.99
CA THR A 283 -23.97 17.56 15.93
C THR A 283 -23.70 18.03 14.49
N GLU A 284 -23.07 17.19 13.67
CA GLU A 284 -22.84 17.47 12.24
C GLU A 284 -24.16 17.54 11.47
N GLY A 285 -25.08 16.60 11.71
CA GLY A 285 -26.40 16.61 11.06
C GLY A 285 -27.28 17.81 11.42
N ALA A 286 -27.06 18.45 12.59
CA ALA A 286 -27.80 19.64 13.01
C ALA A 286 -27.24 20.96 12.45
N LEU A 287 -26.05 20.95 11.84
CA LEU A 287 -25.43 22.13 11.20
C LEU A 287 -25.73 22.20 9.69
N ASP A 288 -26.19 21.09 9.10
CA ASP A 288 -26.55 20.96 7.69
C ASP A 288 -28.08 21.17 7.44
N GLU A 289 -28.88 21.44 8.49
CA GLU A 289 -30.30 21.82 8.44
C GLU A 289 -30.53 23.33 8.64
#